data_AF-A0A6A3ICP5-F1
#
_entry.id   AF-A0A6A3ICP5-F1
#
_cell.length_a   1.000
_cell.length_b   1.000
_cell.length_c   1.000
_cell.angle_alpha   90.00
_cell.angle_beta   90.00
_cell.angle_gamma   90.00
#
_symmetry.space_group_name_H-M   'P 1'
#
loop_
_entity.id
_entity.type
_entity.pdbx_description
1 polymer ?
#
loop_
_entity_poly.entity_id
_entity_poly.type
_entity_poly.pdbx_seq_one_letter_code
_entity_poly.pdbx_strand_id
1 'polypeptide(L)'
;MWFELVDRNGEPLGPADKLHGPLGDVADFRRALKDSRSNSADLDGVEASLLKVYKDRKTYISRIALATNDPIAPFGKQMETALIVEVPKVWFQLVDGGTRRPLEDAVCLPLANLRVEKLREAAKAKFSELFPKTVKASDLKVYESWEEYNKRTGGIPLLTDSSIENFGKSRETALIVEVPKVWFQLVDGGTRRPLEDAVCLPLANLRVEKLREAAKAKFSELFPKTVKASDLKVYESWEEYNKRTGGIP
;
A
#
# COMPACT_ATOMS: atom_id res chain seq x y z
N MET A 1 -28.80 8.63 18.60
CA MET A 1 -28.69 9.14 17.22
C MET A 1 -28.36 7.96 16.32
N TRP A 2 -29.18 7.70 15.32
CA TRP A 2 -28.98 6.63 14.36
C TRP A 2 -27.90 7.01 13.34
N PHE A 3 -27.04 6.05 13.02
CA PHE A 3 -26.03 6.17 11.98
C PHE A 3 -25.83 4.83 11.26
N GLU A 4 -25.31 4.90 10.05
CA GLU A 4 -24.90 3.76 9.23
C GLU A 4 -23.43 3.96 8.81
N LEU A 5 -22.59 2.95 9.07
CA LEU A 5 -21.22 2.95 8.58
C LEU A 5 -21.20 2.38 7.17
N VAL A 6 -20.58 3.11 6.25
CA VAL A 6 -20.40 2.69 4.87
C VAL A 6 -18.94 2.76 4.46
N ASP A 7 -18.55 1.95 3.49
CA ASP A 7 -17.28 2.14 2.78
C ASP A 7 -17.37 3.27 1.74
N ARG A 8 -16.29 3.49 0.98
CA ARG A 8 -16.21 4.53 -0.05
C ARG A 8 -17.09 4.27 -1.28
N ASN A 9 -17.57 3.03 -1.48
CA ASN A 9 -18.58 2.70 -2.49
C ASN A 9 -20.00 2.94 -1.99
N GLY A 10 -20.19 3.10 -0.68
CA GLY A 10 -21.50 3.25 -0.06
C GLY A 10 -22.13 1.91 0.30
N GLU A 11 -21.32 0.85 0.33
CA GLU A 11 -21.73 -0.46 0.83
C GLU A 11 -21.72 -0.43 2.37
N PRO A 12 -22.78 -0.93 3.03
CA PRO A 12 -22.84 -0.95 4.48
C PRO A 12 -21.75 -1.84 5.08
N LEU A 13 -21.04 -1.33 6.08
CA LEU A 13 -20.06 -2.09 6.86
C LEU A 13 -20.71 -2.88 8.02
N GLY A 14 -22.02 -2.77 8.17
CA GLY A 14 -22.81 -3.43 9.18
C GLY A 14 -24.23 -2.85 9.24
N PRO A 15 -25.08 -3.36 10.13
CA PRO A 15 -26.41 -2.79 10.35
C PRO A 15 -26.29 -1.36 10.92
N ALA A 16 -27.30 -0.53 10.64
CA ALA A 16 -27.44 0.78 11.27
C ALA A 16 -27.52 0.64 12.79
N ASP A 17 -26.92 1.59 13.50
CA ASP A 17 -26.76 1.53 14.95
C ASP A 17 -27.03 2.89 15.62
N LYS A 18 -27.15 2.89 16.95
CA LYS A 18 -27.41 4.08 17.76
C LYS A 18 -26.20 4.47 18.57
N LEU A 19 -25.81 5.73 18.42
CA LEU A 19 -24.92 6.40 19.33
C LEU A 19 -25.71 7.08 20.45
N HIS A 20 -25.26 6.91 21.70
CA HIS A 20 -25.84 7.54 22.88
C HIS A 20 -24.90 8.62 23.43
N GLY A 21 -25.48 9.69 23.99
CA GLY A 21 -24.74 10.79 24.60
C GLY A 21 -25.11 12.18 24.04
N PRO A 22 -24.65 13.27 24.68
CA PRO A 22 -24.79 14.62 24.16
C PRO A 22 -23.82 14.79 22.98
N LEU A 23 -24.36 14.82 21.77
CA LEU A 23 -23.58 15.03 20.54
C LEU A 23 -23.89 16.44 20.05
N GLY A 24 -22.99 17.39 20.34
CA GLY A 24 -23.16 18.79 19.96
C GLY A 24 -22.95 18.98 18.46
N ASP A 25 -21.75 18.61 18.01
CA ASP A 25 -21.31 18.76 16.63
C ASP A 25 -20.77 17.44 16.03
N VAL A 26 -20.30 17.53 14.78
CA VAL A 26 -19.71 16.40 14.05
C VAL A 26 -18.42 15.89 14.72
N ALA A 27 -17.61 16.75 15.33
CA ALA A 27 -16.38 16.34 16.00
C ALA A 27 -16.68 15.45 17.22
N ASP A 28 -17.65 15.85 18.04
CA ASP A 28 -18.11 15.09 19.18
C ASP A 28 -18.74 13.76 18.76
N PHE A 29 -19.55 13.78 17.69
CA PHE A 29 -20.11 12.56 17.09
C PHE A 29 -19.01 11.58 16.67
N ARG A 30 -18.00 12.04 15.93
CA ARG A 30 -16.89 11.22 15.46
C ARG A 30 -16.12 10.60 16.62
N ARG A 31 -15.83 11.38 17.66
CA ARG A 31 -15.13 10.91 18.87
C ARG A 31 -15.94 9.82 19.57
N ALA A 32 -17.21 10.09 19.84
CA ALA A 32 -18.11 9.13 20.50
C ALA A 32 -18.32 7.86 19.67
N LEU A 33 -18.35 7.96 18.33
CA LEU A 33 -18.42 6.81 17.43
C LEU A 33 -17.15 5.96 17.51
N LYS A 34 -15.99 6.61 17.52
CA LYS A 34 -14.71 5.92 17.64
C LYS A 34 -14.59 5.21 18.99
N ASP A 35 -15.03 5.84 20.07
CA ASP A 35 -15.00 5.27 21.42
C ASP A 35 -15.95 4.07 21.55
N SER A 36 -17.19 4.20 21.05
CA SER A 36 -18.20 3.12 21.10
C SER A 36 -17.83 1.90 20.25
N ARG A 37 -17.03 2.12 19.21
CA ARG A 37 -16.54 1.09 18.27
C ARG A 37 -15.02 0.88 18.36
N SER A 38 -14.45 1.12 19.54
CA SER A 38 -13.00 1.00 19.80
C SER A 38 -12.42 -0.37 19.45
N ASN A 39 -13.21 -1.45 19.60
CA ASN A 39 -12.82 -2.81 19.24
C ASN A 39 -13.27 -3.24 17.83
N SER A 40 -13.86 -2.34 17.03
CA SER A 40 -14.32 -2.68 15.69
C SER A 40 -13.15 -2.74 14.71
N ALA A 41 -13.03 -3.85 13.98
CA ALA A 41 -12.10 -3.98 12.87
C ALA A 41 -12.36 -2.95 11.76
N ASP A 42 -13.58 -2.44 11.64
CA ASP A 42 -13.94 -1.44 10.63
C ASP A 42 -13.32 -0.06 10.89
N LEU A 43 -13.08 0.26 12.16
CA LEU A 43 -12.51 1.53 12.58
C LEU A 43 -11.08 1.39 13.09
N ASP A 44 -10.51 0.19 13.16
CA ASP A 44 -9.13 -0.01 13.62
C ASP A 44 -8.14 0.83 12.81
N GLY A 45 -7.24 1.54 13.48
CA GLY A 45 -6.31 2.49 12.83
C GLY A 45 -6.95 3.75 12.22
N VAL A 46 -8.26 3.97 12.36
CA VAL A 46 -8.95 5.18 11.85
C VAL A 46 -9.05 6.25 12.92
N GLU A 47 -8.50 7.42 12.63
CA GLU A 47 -8.74 8.62 13.43
C GLU A 47 -10.17 9.13 13.22
N ALA A 48 -10.80 9.52 14.32
CA ALA A 48 -12.18 10.03 14.32
C ALA A 48 -12.38 11.19 13.33
N SER A 49 -11.39 12.08 13.20
CA SER A 49 -11.42 13.26 12.32
C SER A 49 -11.55 12.96 10.83
N LEU A 50 -11.31 11.71 10.43
CA LEU A 50 -11.21 11.29 9.02
C LEU A 50 -12.48 10.62 8.51
N LEU A 51 -13.41 10.33 9.42
CA LEU A 51 -14.74 9.85 9.08
C LEU A 51 -15.52 10.98 8.41
N LYS A 52 -16.00 10.77 7.18
CA LYS A 52 -16.87 11.76 6.53
C LYS A 52 -18.31 11.49 6.97
N VAL A 53 -18.95 12.51 7.55
CA VAL A 53 -20.32 12.39 8.08
C VAL A 53 -21.25 13.16 7.15
N TYR A 54 -22.31 12.50 6.73
CA TYR A 54 -23.34 13.04 5.84
C TYR A 54 -24.68 12.98 6.56
N LYS A 55 -25.50 14.02 6.38
CA LYS A 55 -26.79 14.10 7.07
C LYS A 55 -27.79 13.02 6.63
N ASP A 56 -27.66 12.53 5.39
CA ASP A 56 -28.55 11.55 4.78
C ASP A 56 -27.91 10.91 3.53
N ARG A 57 -28.56 9.89 2.95
CA ARG A 57 -28.10 9.23 1.71
C ARG A 57 -28.01 10.18 0.52
N LYS A 58 -28.87 11.20 0.44
CA LYS A 58 -28.88 12.18 -0.66
C LYS A 58 -27.59 13.01 -0.65
N THR A 59 -27.19 13.52 0.51
CA THR A 59 -25.95 14.28 0.69
C THR A 59 -24.71 13.42 0.55
N TYR A 60 -24.76 12.15 0.95
CA TYR A 60 -23.72 11.17 0.64
C TYR A 60 -23.51 11.02 -0.87
N ILE A 61 -24.59 10.78 -1.63
CA ILE A 61 -24.53 10.65 -3.10
C ILE A 61 -24.01 11.95 -3.75
N SER A 62 -24.44 13.11 -3.26
CA SER A 62 -23.94 14.41 -3.72
C SER A 62 -22.55 14.77 -3.20
N ARG A 63 -21.93 13.93 -2.37
CA ARG A 63 -20.62 14.14 -1.73
C ARG A 63 -20.51 15.43 -0.91
N ILE A 64 -21.62 15.86 -0.30
CA ILE A 64 -21.71 17.04 0.57
C ILE A 64 -21.63 16.60 2.03
N ALA A 65 -20.43 16.47 2.56
CA ALA A 65 -20.21 16.13 3.97
C ALA A 65 -20.49 17.33 4.88
N LEU A 66 -20.91 17.05 6.12
CA LEU A 66 -20.98 18.04 7.19
C LEU A 66 -19.58 18.48 7.59
N ALA A 67 -19.41 19.77 7.90
CA ALA A 67 -18.17 20.30 8.43
C ALA A 67 -17.98 19.86 9.89
N THR A 68 -16.73 19.88 10.36
CA THR A 68 -16.36 19.40 11.70
C THR A 68 -17.14 20.06 12.85
N ASN A 69 -17.50 21.34 12.70
CA ASN A 69 -18.21 22.10 13.74
C ASN A 69 -19.71 22.24 13.45
N ASP A 70 -20.23 21.54 12.43
CA ASP A 70 -21.66 21.62 12.12
C ASP A 70 -22.48 20.94 13.22
N PRO A 71 -23.62 21.54 13.63
CA PRO A 71 -24.48 20.95 14.64
C PRO A 71 -25.11 19.66 14.12
N ILE A 72 -25.04 18.60 14.92
CA ILE A 72 -25.52 17.26 14.51
C ILE A 72 -26.84 16.86 15.15
N ALA A 73 -27.23 17.54 16.24
CA ALA A 73 -28.47 17.30 16.98
C ALA A 73 -29.78 17.23 16.13
N PRO A 74 -29.93 17.97 15.01
CA PRO A 74 -31.13 17.86 14.18
C PRO A 74 -31.28 16.51 13.44
N PHE A 75 -30.21 15.76 13.22
CA PHE A 75 -30.14 14.61 12.32
C PHE A 75 -30.17 13.25 13.06
N GLY A 76 -30.36 12.15 12.32
CA GLY A 76 -30.24 10.80 12.88
C GLY A 76 -31.27 10.47 13.97
N LYS A 77 -32.48 11.05 13.91
CA LYS A 77 -33.53 10.80 14.92
C LYS A 77 -34.23 9.46 14.72
N GLN A 78 -34.36 9.03 13.46
CA GLN A 78 -34.99 7.77 13.07
C GLN A 78 -34.01 6.95 12.22
N MET A 79 -34.26 5.64 12.08
CA MET A 79 -33.36 4.75 11.34
C MET A 79 -33.34 5.11 9.85
N GLU A 80 -34.49 5.53 9.31
CA GLU A 80 -34.70 5.94 7.92
C GLU A 80 -33.99 7.27 7.59
N THR A 81 -33.64 8.04 8.65
CA THR A 81 -32.92 9.32 8.57
C THR A 81 -31.56 9.22 9.27
N ALA A 82 -31.01 8.01 9.36
CA ALA A 82 -29.70 7.77 9.93
C ALA A 82 -28.64 8.59 9.19
N LEU A 83 -27.67 9.08 9.97
CA LEU A 83 -26.47 9.70 9.42
C LEU A 83 -25.68 8.65 8.62
N ILE A 84 -25.16 9.03 7.46
CA ILE A 84 -24.22 8.16 6.74
C ILE A 84 -22.81 8.54 7.16
N VAL A 85 -22.03 7.56 7.62
CA VAL A 85 -20.66 7.75 8.05
C VAL A 85 -19.75 6.93 7.14
N GLU A 86 -19.05 7.60 6.24
CA GLU A 86 -18.09 6.96 5.36
C GLU A 86 -16.76 6.74 6.09
N VAL A 87 -16.32 5.48 6.10
CA VAL A 87 -15.00 5.07 6.55
C VAL A 87 -14.05 5.09 5.35
N PRO A 88 -12.88 5.77 5.41
CA PRO A 88 -11.95 5.89 4.29
C PRO A 88 -11.16 4.58 4.07
N LYS A 89 -11.85 3.51 3.69
CA LYS A 89 -11.26 2.21 3.40
C LYS A 89 -10.63 2.16 2.00
N VAL A 90 -9.43 1.61 1.92
CA VAL A 90 -8.66 1.46 0.69
C VAL A 90 -8.35 -0.01 0.48
N TRP A 91 -8.80 -0.52 -0.66
CA TRP A 91 -8.43 -1.82 -1.17
C TRP A 91 -7.11 -1.76 -1.92
N PHE A 92 -6.20 -2.66 -1.60
CA PHE A 92 -4.96 -2.83 -2.33
C PHE A 92 -4.49 -4.29 -2.31
N GLN A 93 -3.69 -4.67 -3.30
CA GLN A 93 -3.10 -6.00 -3.42
C GLN A 93 -1.58 -5.90 -3.46
N LEU A 94 -0.92 -6.70 -2.62
CA LEU A 94 0.54 -6.76 -2.59
C LEU A 94 1.02 -7.74 -3.67
N VAL A 95 1.96 -7.28 -4.49
CA VAL A 95 2.46 -8.05 -5.65
C VAL A 95 3.98 -8.13 -5.62
N ASP A 96 4.50 -9.29 -5.98
CA ASP A 96 5.93 -9.53 -6.15
C ASP A 96 6.42 -8.90 -7.46
N GLY A 97 7.29 -7.90 -7.41
CA GLY A 97 7.77 -7.22 -8.63
C GLY A 97 8.62 -8.10 -9.57
N GLY A 98 9.15 -9.23 -9.09
CA GLY A 98 9.92 -10.16 -9.91
C GLY A 98 9.02 -11.13 -10.68
N THR A 99 7.99 -11.67 -10.03
CA THR A 99 7.07 -12.66 -10.66
C THR A 99 5.78 -12.04 -11.17
N ARG A 100 5.47 -10.79 -10.77
CA ARG A 100 4.20 -10.10 -10.96
C ARG A 100 2.99 -10.84 -10.42
N ARG A 101 3.20 -11.78 -9.50
CA ARG A 101 2.13 -12.54 -8.86
C ARG A 101 1.72 -11.88 -7.55
N PRO A 102 0.42 -11.93 -7.20
CA PRO A 102 -0.02 -11.58 -5.86
C PRO A 102 0.77 -12.37 -4.82
N LEU A 103 1.27 -11.67 -3.81
CA LEU A 103 1.83 -12.29 -2.62
C LEU A 103 0.71 -12.75 -1.67
N GLU A 104 -0.38 -11.98 -1.65
CA GLU A 104 -1.55 -12.20 -0.82
C GLU A 104 -2.81 -11.82 -1.61
N ASP A 105 -3.96 -12.23 -1.08
CA ASP A 105 -5.24 -11.69 -1.53
C ASP A 105 -5.33 -10.17 -1.32
N ALA A 106 -6.15 -9.50 -2.13
CA ALA A 106 -6.40 -8.07 -1.96
C ALA A 106 -6.99 -7.81 -0.56
N VAL A 107 -6.40 -6.86 0.15
CA VAL A 107 -6.79 -6.49 1.50
C VAL A 107 -7.41 -5.10 1.51
N CYS A 108 -8.24 -4.87 2.51
CA CYS A 108 -8.87 -3.59 2.76
C CYS A 108 -8.36 -3.04 4.09
N LEU A 109 -7.75 -1.86 4.07
CA LEU A 109 -7.33 -1.16 5.28
C LEU A 109 -7.93 0.24 5.27
N PRO A 110 -8.38 0.74 6.42
CA PRO A 110 -8.76 2.12 6.48
C PRO A 110 -7.52 3.00 6.52
N LEU A 111 -7.57 4.10 5.77
CA LEU A 111 -6.42 4.96 5.57
C LEU A 111 -6.76 6.40 5.94
N ALA A 112 -6.00 6.91 6.90
CA ALA A 112 -6.18 8.25 7.44
C ALA A 112 -6.07 9.34 6.36
N ASN A 113 -5.01 9.29 5.55
CA ASN A 113 -4.79 10.23 4.47
C ASN A 113 -4.73 9.45 3.17
N LEU A 114 -5.65 9.73 2.26
CA LEU A 114 -5.76 9.09 0.95
C LEU A 114 -4.65 9.58 0.02
N ARG A 115 -3.39 9.29 0.40
CA ARG A 115 -2.18 9.54 -0.38
C ARG A 115 -1.36 8.27 -0.51
N VAL A 116 -0.61 8.19 -1.61
CA VAL A 116 0.26 7.06 -1.92
C VAL A 116 1.27 6.78 -0.81
N GLU A 117 1.91 7.81 -0.25
CA GLU A 117 2.85 7.66 0.87
C GLU A 117 2.26 6.87 2.05
N LYS A 118 1.05 7.24 2.49
CA LYS A 118 0.39 6.58 3.62
C LYS A 118 -0.06 5.16 3.29
N LEU A 119 -0.49 4.91 2.05
CA LEU A 119 -0.78 3.56 1.62
C LEU A 119 0.46 2.66 1.70
N ARG A 120 1.64 3.18 1.30
CA ARG A 120 2.90 2.42 1.39
C ARG A 120 3.29 2.13 2.84
N GLU A 121 3.15 3.11 3.74
CA GLU A 121 3.38 2.91 5.17
C GLU A 121 2.44 1.84 5.75
N ALA A 122 1.15 1.91 5.42
CA ALA A 122 0.15 0.95 5.87
C ALA A 122 0.41 -0.47 5.32
N ALA A 123 0.75 -0.59 4.03
CA ALA A 123 1.12 -1.86 3.41
C ALA A 123 2.37 -2.46 4.07
N LYS A 124 3.40 -1.64 4.31
CA LYS A 124 4.63 -2.08 4.98
C LYS A 124 4.39 -2.53 6.41
N ALA A 125 3.53 -1.83 7.16
CA ALA A 125 3.17 -2.21 8.52
C ALA A 125 2.38 -3.53 8.54
N LYS A 126 1.35 -3.64 7.69
CA LYS A 126 0.46 -4.81 7.62
C LYS A 126 1.19 -6.09 7.21
N PHE A 127 2.08 -5.99 6.24
CA PHE A 127 2.81 -7.14 5.68
C PHE A 127 4.28 -7.15 6.12
N SER A 128 4.60 -6.58 7.29
CA SER A 128 5.96 -6.41 7.77
C SER A 128 6.79 -7.71 7.75
N GLU A 129 6.18 -8.85 8.06
CA GLU A 129 6.78 -10.19 8.01
C GLU A 129 7.16 -10.65 6.59
N LEU A 130 6.45 -10.19 5.56
CA LEU A 130 6.74 -10.52 4.14
C LEU A 130 7.88 -9.67 3.57
N PHE A 131 8.31 -8.64 4.29
CA PHE A 131 9.36 -7.74 3.83
C PHE A 131 10.66 -7.96 4.61
N PRO A 132 11.81 -8.03 3.94
CA PRO A 132 13.08 -7.86 4.62
C PRO A 132 13.17 -6.51 5.34
N LYS A 133 13.91 -6.49 6.45
CA LYS A 133 14.11 -5.29 7.29
C LYS A 133 14.70 -4.10 6.54
N THR A 134 15.38 -4.35 5.43
CA THR A 134 16.01 -3.33 4.57
C THR A 134 15.03 -2.59 3.67
N VAL A 135 13.85 -3.16 3.38
CA VAL A 135 12.84 -2.53 2.53
C VAL A 135 12.09 -1.48 3.32
N LYS A 136 12.11 -0.23 2.85
CA LYS A 136 11.34 0.89 3.39
C LYS A 136 10.00 1.00 2.66
N ALA A 137 9.03 1.66 3.30
CA ALA A 137 7.75 1.97 2.67
C ALA A 137 7.93 2.78 1.37
N SER A 138 8.89 3.72 1.34
CA SER A 138 9.21 4.54 0.16
C SER A 138 9.60 3.74 -1.08
N ASP A 139 10.04 2.50 -0.89
CA ASP A 139 10.57 1.65 -1.95
C ASP A 139 9.46 0.91 -2.69
N LEU A 140 8.28 0.79 -2.07
CA LEU A 140 7.11 0.19 -2.67
C LEU A 140 6.62 1.08 -3.80
N LYS A 141 6.25 0.48 -4.93
CA LYS A 141 5.57 1.21 -6.01
C LYS A 141 4.08 0.96 -5.92
N VAL A 142 3.29 1.98 -6.21
CA VAL A 142 1.84 1.89 -6.18
C VAL A 142 1.31 2.20 -7.57
N TYR A 143 0.45 1.35 -8.09
CA TYR A 143 -0.22 1.53 -9.36
C TYR A 143 -1.73 1.57 -9.13
N GLU A 144 -2.44 2.34 -9.94
CA GLU A 144 -3.88 2.53 -9.79
C GLU A 144 -4.70 1.27 -10.01
N SER A 145 -4.20 0.33 -10.81
CA SER A 145 -4.91 -0.90 -11.18
C SER A 145 -3.97 -1.98 -11.73
N TRP A 146 -4.50 -3.20 -11.86
CA TRP A 146 -3.86 -4.28 -12.60
C TRP A 146 -3.62 -3.94 -14.08
N GLU A 147 -4.51 -3.17 -14.70
CA GLU A 147 -4.36 -2.75 -16.10
C GLU A 147 -3.12 -1.88 -16.29
N GLU A 148 -2.94 -0.86 -15.44
CA GLU A 148 -1.76 0.00 -15.46
C GLU A 148 -0.50 -0.81 -15.20
N TYR A 149 -0.52 -1.66 -14.17
CA TYR A 149 0.61 -2.50 -13.78
C TYR A 149 1.07 -3.47 -14.88
N ASN A 150 0.12 -4.04 -15.63
CA ASN A 150 0.40 -5.04 -16.66
C ASN A 150 0.70 -4.44 -18.05
N LYS A 151 0.78 -3.11 -18.20
CA LYS A 151 1.22 -2.50 -19.46
C LYS A 151 2.58 -3.06 -19.87
N ARG A 152 2.77 -3.28 -21.17
CA ARG A 152 4.03 -3.83 -21.74
C ARG A 152 5.27 -3.02 -21.37
N THR A 153 5.11 -1.72 -21.18
CA THR A 153 6.17 -0.80 -20.75
C THR A 153 6.43 -0.79 -19.24
N GLY A 154 5.69 -1.57 -18.45
CA GLY A 154 5.81 -1.67 -16.99
C GLY A 154 4.92 -0.72 -16.19
N GLY A 155 3.99 -0.02 -16.84
CA GLY A 155 3.08 0.92 -16.21
C GLY A 155 3.78 2.15 -15.61
N ILE A 156 2.99 3.17 -15.27
CA ILE A 156 3.50 4.34 -14.55
C ILE A 156 3.00 4.26 -13.10
N PRO A 157 3.90 4.10 -12.11
CA PRO A 157 3.49 4.13 -10.71
C PRO A 157 3.05 5.54 -10.32
N LEU A 158 2.06 5.63 -9.43
CA LEU A 158 1.59 6.88 -8.84
C LEU A 158 2.72 7.55 -8.05
N LEU A 159 2.77 8.88 -8.14
CA LEU A 159 3.75 9.69 -7.40
C LEU A 159 3.45 9.63 -5.90
N THR A 160 4.48 9.78 -5.08
CA THR A 160 4.40 9.65 -3.62
C THR A 160 3.36 10.59 -2.99
N ASP A 161 3.21 11.78 -3.53
CA ASP A 161 2.29 12.83 -3.08
C ASP A 161 0.91 12.77 -3.75
N SER A 162 0.69 11.85 -4.70
CA SER A 162 -0.59 11.70 -5.39
C SER A 162 -1.70 11.30 -4.43
N SER A 163 -2.88 11.91 -4.62
CA SER A 163 -4.11 11.48 -3.97
C SER A 163 -4.58 10.14 -4.55
N ILE A 164 -5.11 9.27 -3.69
CA ILE A 164 -5.74 8.00 -4.07
C ILE A 164 -7.25 8.00 -3.80
N GLU A 165 -7.85 9.18 -3.65
CA GLU A 165 -9.29 9.33 -3.37
C GLU A 165 -10.21 8.75 -4.45
N ASN A 166 -9.70 8.50 -5.67
CA ASN A 166 -10.45 7.86 -6.73
C ASN A 166 -10.17 6.36 -6.92
N PHE A 167 -9.20 5.79 -6.20
CA PHE A 167 -8.74 4.42 -6.38
C PHE A 167 -8.99 3.54 -5.16
N GLY A 168 -8.90 2.22 -5.34
CA GLY A 168 -8.99 1.23 -4.27
C GLY A 168 -10.32 1.28 -3.52
N LYS A 169 -11.43 1.55 -4.23
CA LYS A 169 -12.74 1.65 -3.57
C LYS A 169 -13.36 0.28 -3.34
N SER A 170 -13.07 -0.68 -4.21
CA SER A 170 -13.53 -2.08 -4.12
C SER A 170 -12.37 -3.06 -4.31
N ARG A 171 -12.63 -4.35 -4.07
CA ARG A 171 -11.65 -5.43 -4.34
C ARG A 171 -11.24 -5.49 -5.80
N GLU A 172 -12.16 -5.24 -6.72
CA GLU A 172 -11.94 -5.25 -8.18
C GLU A 172 -11.13 -4.04 -8.65
N THR A 173 -11.23 -2.92 -7.93
CA THR A 173 -10.52 -1.67 -8.22
C THR A 173 -9.34 -1.44 -7.26
N ALA A 174 -8.84 -2.52 -6.65
CA ALA A 174 -7.75 -2.48 -5.70
C ALA A 174 -6.48 -1.89 -6.34
N LEU A 175 -5.81 -1.01 -5.58
CA LEU A 175 -4.49 -0.50 -5.97
C LEU A 175 -3.46 -1.63 -5.94
N ILE A 176 -2.48 -1.60 -6.84
CA ILE A 176 -1.39 -2.59 -6.84
C ILE A 176 -0.20 -2.01 -6.11
N VAL A 177 0.24 -2.68 -5.05
CA VAL A 177 1.44 -2.33 -4.31
C VAL A 177 2.53 -3.33 -4.67
N GLU A 178 3.45 -2.92 -5.54
CA GLU A 178 4.59 -3.74 -5.95
C GLU A 178 5.70 -3.67 -4.91
N VAL A 179 6.17 -4.84 -4.49
CA VAL A 179 7.43 -5.01 -3.76
C VAL A 179 8.56 -5.13 -4.80
N PRO A 180 9.45 -4.15 -4.93
CA PRO A 180 10.50 -4.21 -5.93
C PRO A 180 11.46 -5.35 -5.60
N LYS A 181 11.70 -6.24 -6.57
CA LYS A 181 12.64 -7.35 -6.46
C LYS A 181 13.56 -7.40 -7.69
N VAL A 182 14.81 -7.77 -7.45
CA VAL A 182 15.82 -8.01 -8.50
C VAL A 182 16.33 -9.42 -8.35
N TRP A 183 16.30 -10.13 -9.46
CA TRP A 183 17.04 -11.36 -9.63
C TRP A 183 18.44 -11.02 -10.13
N PHE A 184 19.44 -11.57 -9.47
CA PHE A 184 20.82 -11.51 -9.94
C PHE A 184 21.52 -12.82 -9.64
N GLN A 185 22.52 -13.13 -10.46
CA GLN A 185 23.39 -14.28 -10.25
C GLN A 185 24.82 -13.79 -10.05
N LEU A 186 25.47 -14.30 -9.02
CA LEU A 186 26.88 -14.00 -8.79
C LEU A 186 27.73 -14.99 -9.60
N VAL A 187 28.61 -14.46 -10.43
CA VAL A 187 29.45 -15.24 -11.34
C VAL A 187 30.91 -14.93 -11.04
N ASP A 188 31.74 -15.98 -11.01
CA ASP A 188 33.18 -15.82 -10.91
C ASP A 188 33.75 -15.25 -12.21
N GLY A 189 34.45 -14.12 -12.12
CA GLY A 189 34.95 -13.41 -13.30
C GLY A 189 36.03 -14.17 -14.09
N GLY A 190 36.72 -15.13 -13.47
CA GLY A 190 37.78 -15.92 -14.10
C GLY A 190 37.26 -17.20 -14.74
N THR A 191 36.42 -17.94 -14.01
CA THR A 191 35.88 -19.25 -14.45
C THR A 191 34.56 -19.13 -15.19
N ARG A 192 33.90 -17.97 -15.12
CA ARG A 192 32.54 -17.72 -15.66
C ARG A 192 31.48 -18.67 -15.14
N ARG A 193 31.75 -19.35 -14.02
CA ARG A 193 30.78 -20.24 -13.38
C ARG A 193 29.94 -19.45 -12.38
N PRO A 194 28.63 -19.74 -12.28
CA PRO A 194 27.86 -19.30 -11.14
C PRO A 194 28.55 -19.72 -9.86
N LEU A 195 28.77 -18.77 -8.95
CA LEU A 195 29.22 -19.09 -7.60
C LEU A 195 28.07 -19.66 -6.77
N GLU A 196 26.84 -19.23 -7.08
CA GLU A 196 25.60 -19.63 -6.42
C GLU A 196 24.45 -19.61 -7.46
N ASP A 197 23.33 -20.22 -7.07
CA ASP A 197 22.08 -20.10 -7.82
C ASP A 197 21.61 -18.64 -7.92
N ALA A 198 20.76 -18.34 -8.91
CA ALA A 198 20.21 -17.00 -9.06
C ALA A 198 19.39 -16.62 -7.82
N VAL A 199 19.70 -15.47 -7.25
CA VAL A 199 19.10 -15.00 -6.01
C VAL A 199 18.23 -13.79 -6.28
N CYS A 200 17.04 -13.81 -5.66
CA CYS A 200 16.16 -12.67 -5.61
C CYS A 200 16.43 -11.83 -4.36
N LEU A 201 16.60 -10.52 -4.52
CA LEU A 201 16.65 -9.56 -3.41
C LEU A 201 15.65 -8.43 -3.64
N PRO A 202 14.89 -8.03 -2.62
CA PRO A 202 14.13 -6.82 -2.71
C PRO A 202 15.07 -5.62 -2.66
N LEU A 203 15.06 -4.85 -3.73
CA LEU A 203 15.98 -3.73 -3.96
C LEU A 203 15.19 -2.47 -4.24
N ALA A 204 15.24 -1.58 -3.27
CA ALA A 204 14.79 -0.21 -3.37
C ALA A 204 15.59 0.58 -4.40
N ASN A 205 14.95 1.47 -5.16
CA ASN A 205 15.61 2.43 -6.04
C ASN A 205 16.77 1.81 -6.82
N LEU A 206 16.44 0.89 -7.73
CA LEU A 206 17.32 0.04 -8.54
C LEU A 206 18.55 0.77 -9.12
N ARG A 207 19.55 1.00 -8.28
CA ARG A 207 20.86 1.52 -8.66
C ARG A 207 21.84 0.38 -8.55
N VAL A 208 22.74 0.31 -9.53
CA VAL A 208 23.80 -0.69 -9.59
C VAL A 208 24.61 -0.71 -8.29
N GLU A 209 24.87 0.45 -7.68
CA GLU A 209 25.56 0.58 -6.39
C GLU A 209 24.85 -0.18 -5.26
N LYS A 210 23.52 -0.01 -5.14
CA LYS A 210 22.72 -0.70 -4.12
C LYS A 210 22.67 -2.21 -4.34
N LEU A 211 22.60 -2.64 -5.60
CA LEU A 211 22.69 -4.06 -5.94
C LEU A 211 24.07 -4.64 -5.54
N ARG A 212 25.16 -3.92 -5.78
CA ARG A 212 26.51 -4.36 -5.38
C ARG A 212 26.67 -4.45 -3.86
N GLU A 213 26.20 -3.44 -3.12
CA GLU A 213 26.20 -3.45 -1.65
C GLU A 213 25.40 -4.64 -1.12
N ALA A 214 24.21 -4.88 -1.66
CA ALA A 214 23.34 -5.98 -1.26
C ALA A 214 23.94 -7.35 -1.60
N ALA A 215 24.54 -7.50 -2.79
CA ALA A 215 25.24 -8.71 -3.19
C ALA A 215 26.44 -8.98 -2.28
N LYS A 216 27.26 -7.96 -2.00
CA LYS A 216 28.42 -8.07 -1.10
C LYS A 216 28.01 -8.45 0.32
N ALA A 217 26.91 -7.89 0.84
CA ALA A 217 26.38 -8.21 2.15
C ALA A 217 25.82 -9.63 2.21
N LYS A 218 25.09 -10.08 1.17
CA LYS A 218 24.49 -11.41 1.12
C LYS A 218 25.51 -12.53 0.96
N PHE A 219 26.52 -12.31 0.13
CA PHE A 219 27.55 -13.30 -0.17
C PHE A 219 28.88 -12.96 0.51
N SER A 220 28.85 -12.35 1.69
CA SER A 220 30.05 -11.87 2.40
C SER A 220 31.13 -12.95 2.53
N GLU A 221 30.71 -14.19 2.80
CA GLU A 221 31.58 -15.35 2.99
C GLU A 221 32.29 -15.82 1.71
N LEU A 222 31.70 -15.54 0.54
CA LEU A 222 32.28 -15.91 -0.76
C LEU A 222 33.34 -14.91 -1.24
N PHE A 223 33.43 -13.75 -0.59
CA PHE A 223 34.37 -12.71 -0.99
C PHE A 223 35.56 -12.62 -0.04
N PRO A 224 36.79 -12.50 -0.55
CA PRO A 224 37.92 -12.07 0.25
C PRO A 224 37.63 -10.73 0.96
N LYS A 225 38.16 -10.55 2.17
CA LYS A 225 37.96 -9.33 2.99
C LYS A 225 38.41 -8.04 2.29
N THR A 226 39.28 -8.16 1.29
CA THR A 226 39.81 -7.05 0.50
C THR A 226 38.88 -6.58 -0.62
N VAL A 227 37.94 -7.42 -1.06
CA VAL A 227 37.00 -7.08 -2.14
C VAL A 227 35.92 -6.14 -1.61
N LYS A 228 35.79 -4.96 -2.20
CA LYS A 228 34.73 -3.99 -1.90
C LYS A 228 33.53 -4.21 -2.81
N ALA A 229 32.36 -3.73 -2.39
CA ALA A 229 31.16 -3.75 -3.24
C ALA A 229 31.39 -3.02 -4.58
N SER A 230 32.18 -1.95 -4.59
CA SER A 230 32.55 -1.20 -5.80
C SER A 230 33.26 -2.04 -6.87
N ASP A 231 33.93 -3.12 -6.46
CA ASP A 231 34.75 -3.95 -7.34
C ASP A 231 33.89 -4.95 -8.14
N LEU A 232 32.64 -5.17 -7.72
CA LEU A 232 31.68 -6.02 -8.40
C LEU A 232 31.23 -5.36 -9.70
N LYS A 233 31.37 -6.05 -10.83
CA LYS A 233 30.80 -5.63 -12.11
C LYS A 233 29.37 -6.16 -12.22
N VAL A 234 28.46 -5.30 -12.68
CA VAL A 234 27.05 -5.63 -12.87
C VAL A 234 26.75 -5.52 -14.36
N TYR A 235 26.09 -6.54 -14.88
CA TYR A 235 25.66 -6.65 -16.26
C TYR A 235 24.14 -6.79 -16.26
N GLU A 236 23.49 -6.26 -17.29
CA GLU A 236 22.02 -6.29 -17.41
C GLU A 236 21.48 -7.71 -17.63
N SER A 237 22.28 -8.58 -18.26
CA SER A 237 21.92 -9.97 -18.58
C SER A 237 23.17 -10.82 -18.79
N TRP A 238 22.96 -12.15 -18.82
CA TRP A 238 24.00 -13.11 -19.24
C TRP A 238 24.47 -12.87 -20.67
N GLU A 239 23.58 -12.46 -21.56
CA GLU A 239 23.90 -12.14 -22.94
C GLU A 239 24.88 -10.96 -23.02
N GLU A 240 24.61 -9.90 -22.26
CA GLU A 240 25.47 -8.72 -22.24
C GLU A 240 26.80 -8.99 -21.54
N TYR A 241 26.80 -9.82 -20.49
CA TYR A 241 28.03 -10.32 -19.88
C TYR A 241 28.91 -11.06 -20.90
N ASN A 242 28.33 -12.00 -21.65
CA ASN A 242 29.06 -12.78 -22.66
C ASN A 242 29.59 -11.88 -23.79
N LYS A 243 28.78 -10.94 -24.29
CA LYS A 243 29.20 -9.96 -25.31
C LYS A 243 30.42 -9.15 -24.86
N ARG A 244 30.38 -8.60 -23.64
CA ARG A 244 31.46 -7.72 -23.12
C ARG A 244 32.70 -8.46 -22.65
N THR A 245 32.60 -9.76 -22.39
CA THR A 245 33.74 -10.58 -21.92
C THR A 245 34.27 -11.52 -23.01
N GLY A 246 33.75 -11.43 -24.24
CA GLY A 246 34.23 -12.21 -25.39
C GLY A 246 33.83 -13.68 -25.36
N GLY A 247 32.67 -14.02 -24.79
CA GLY A 247 32.08 -15.36 -24.91
C GLY A 247 31.39 -15.54 -26.26
N ILE A 248 31.86 -16.52 -27.05
CA ILE A 248 31.11 -17.08 -28.18
C ILE A 248 29.89 -17.82 -27.58
N PRO A 249 28.67 -17.66 -28.12
CA PRO A 249 27.44 -18.24 -27.57
C PRO A 249 27.48 -19.75 -27.36
#